data_AF-A0A8J3CKE4-F1
#
_entry.id   AF-A0A8J3CKE4-F1
#
_cell.length_a   1.000
_cell.length_b   1.000
_cell.length_c   1.000
_cell.angle_alpha   90.00
_cell.angle_beta   90.00
_cell.angle_gamma   90.00
#
_symmetry.space_group_name_H-M   'P 1'
#
loop_
_entity.id
_entity.type
_entity.pdbx_description
1 polymer ?
#
loop_
_entity_poly.entity_id
_entity_poly.type
_entity_poly.pdbx_seq_one_letter_code
_entity_poly.pdbx_strand_id
1 'polypeptide(L)'
;MITDPTALFDQVAAATHQARKALRKAAHEWGAQLDTGPLPPWLRDRCADLLAALAARRVRCCAHLAPAPRVAHAALWRPGLLLCSACVGLLAADPVEDATCDRCRRHVRRILPGTVALGPILLAYGLCQPCAAETDPA
;
A
#
# COMPACT_ATOMS: atom_id res chain seq x y z
N MET A 1 12.12 19.47 -19.32
CA MET A 1 12.12 19.84 -17.90
C MET A 1 13.27 19.07 -17.26
N ILE A 2 14.36 19.73 -16.88
CA ILE A 2 15.52 19.07 -16.26
C ILE A 2 15.24 19.05 -14.75
N THR A 3 14.84 17.91 -14.21
CA THR A 3 14.79 17.71 -12.76
C THR A 3 16.20 17.55 -12.24
N ASP A 4 16.61 18.43 -11.33
CA ASP A 4 17.84 18.25 -10.55
C ASP A 4 17.73 16.91 -9.77
N PRO A 5 18.67 15.97 -9.95
CA PRO A 5 18.61 14.67 -9.29
C PRO A 5 18.48 14.79 -7.77
N THR A 6 19.20 15.73 -7.14
CA THR A 6 19.16 15.97 -5.69
C THR A 6 17.77 16.39 -5.26
N ALA A 7 17.16 17.33 -5.99
CA ALA A 7 15.81 17.80 -5.68
C ALA A 7 14.77 16.67 -5.78
N LEU A 8 14.92 15.75 -6.76
CA LEU A 8 14.05 14.58 -6.87
C LEU A 8 14.24 13.62 -5.69
N PHE A 9 15.49 13.34 -5.31
CA PHE A 9 15.79 12.48 -4.15
C PHE A 9 15.20 13.05 -2.87
N ASP A 10 15.34 14.36 -2.63
CA ASP A 10 14.77 15.03 -1.46
C ASP A 10 13.24 14.92 -1.43
N GLN A 11 12.58 15.09 -2.58
CA GLN A 11 11.13 14.93 -2.69
C GLN A 11 10.67 13.50 -2.39
N VAL A 12 11.40 12.48 -2.89
CA VAL A 12 11.10 11.07 -2.60
C VAL A 12 11.32 10.76 -1.11
N ALA A 13 12.39 11.27 -0.51
CA ALA A 13 12.69 11.09 0.91
C ALA A 13 11.61 11.74 1.80
N ALA A 14 11.20 12.97 1.47
CA ALA A 14 10.13 13.67 2.16
C ALA A 14 8.79 12.92 2.05
N ALA A 15 8.41 12.46 0.85
CA ALA A 15 7.20 11.67 0.64
C ALA A 15 7.24 10.33 1.41
N THR A 16 8.40 9.66 1.44
CA THR A 16 8.60 8.43 2.22
C THR A 16 8.44 8.68 3.73
N HIS A 17 9.02 9.77 4.24
CA HIS A 17 8.84 10.15 5.64
C HIS A 17 7.36 10.42 5.96
N GLN A 18 6.65 11.11 5.07
CA GLN A 18 5.24 11.40 5.22
C GLN A 18 4.38 10.13 5.20
N ALA A 19 4.66 9.16 4.31
CA ALA A 19 3.97 7.88 4.25
C ALA A 19 4.13 7.11 5.57
N ARG A 20 5.36 7.01 6.09
CA ARG A 20 5.65 6.37 7.38
C ARG A 20 4.96 7.09 8.55
N LYS A 21 4.91 8.43 8.53
CA LYS A 21 4.18 9.22 9.54
C LYS A 21 2.69 8.94 9.50
N ALA A 22 2.09 8.84 8.30
CA ALA A 22 0.69 8.49 8.14
C ALA A 22 0.39 7.08 8.65
N LEU A 23 1.24 6.09 8.33
CA LEU A 23 1.10 4.72 8.82
C LEU A 23 1.19 4.64 10.36
N ARG A 24 2.16 5.36 10.96
CA ARG A 24 2.28 5.45 12.43
C ARG A 24 1.05 6.06 13.09
N LYS A 25 0.52 7.12 12.50
CA LYS A 25 -0.70 7.77 12.99
C LYS A 25 -1.88 6.80 12.94
N ALA A 26 -2.08 6.12 11.82
CA ALA A 26 -3.16 5.13 11.66
C ALA A 26 -3.04 3.97 12.66
N ALA A 27 -1.82 3.44 12.85
CA ALA A 27 -1.59 2.38 13.84
C ALA A 27 -1.93 2.84 15.27
N HIS A 28 -1.53 4.06 15.63
CA HIS A 28 -1.90 4.64 16.93
C HIS A 28 -3.41 4.82 17.09
N GLU A 29 -4.11 5.37 16.08
CA GLU A 29 -5.55 5.59 16.11
C GLU A 29 -6.36 4.28 16.18
N TRP A 30 -5.84 3.20 15.61
CA TRP A 30 -6.49 1.89 15.60
C TRP A 30 -6.02 0.94 16.71
N GLY A 31 -5.11 1.40 17.59
CA GLY A 31 -4.52 0.55 18.63
C GLY A 31 -3.74 -0.64 18.07
N ALA A 32 -3.24 -0.53 16.83
CA ALA A 32 -2.45 -1.56 16.18
C ALA A 32 -0.95 -1.37 16.45
N GLN A 33 -0.19 -2.47 16.42
CA GLN A 33 1.26 -2.43 16.48
C GLN A 33 1.85 -2.32 15.08
N LEU A 34 2.97 -1.59 14.98
CA LEU A 34 3.74 -1.54 13.74
C LEU A 34 4.80 -2.62 13.78
N ASP A 35 4.72 -3.55 12.83
CA ASP A 35 5.83 -4.44 12.55
C ASP A 35 6.89 -3.70 11.71
N THR A 36 8.13 -3.69 12.19
CA THR A 36 9.30 -3.16 11.49
C THR A 36 10.22 -4.27 10.98
N GLY A 37 9.82 -5.52 11.15
CA GLY A 37 10.52 -6.71 10.67
C GLY A 37 10.52 -6.85 9.15
N PRO A 38 11.22 -7.87 8.64
CA PRO A 38 11.22 -8.17 7.22
C PRO A 38 9.81 -8.59 6.77
N LEU A 39 9.38 -8.11 5.59
CA LEU A 39 8.09 -8.49 5.05
C LEU A 39 7.97 -10.01 4.85
N PRO A 40 6.84 -10.62 5.25
CA PRO A 40 6.52 -12.00 4.92
C PRO A 40 6.63 -12.25 3.41
N PRO A 41 7.09 -13.44 2.96
CA PRO A 41 7.40 -13.70 1.55
C PRO A 41 6.26 -13.33 0.59
N TRP A 42 5.02 -13.72 0.91
CA TRP A 42 3.87 -13.43 0.07
C TRP A 42 3.66 -11.92 -0.16
N LEU A 43 3.85 -11.10 0.88
CA LEU A 43 3.65 -9.65 0.80
C LEU A 43 4.82 -8.99 0.06
N ARG A 44 6.04 -9.52 0.26
CA ARG A 44 7.23 -9.12 -0.50
C ARG A 44 7.05 -9.36 -2.00
N ASP A 45 6.49 -10.50 -2.39
CA ASP A 45 6.21 -10.83 -3.78
C ASP A 45 5.17 -9.86 -4.37
N ARG A 46 4.12 -9.52 -3.62
CA ARG A 46 3.14 -8.51 -4.06
C ARG A 46 3.71 -7.10 -4.18
N CYS A 47 4.61 -6.71 -3.29
CA CYS A 47 5.36 -5.46 -3.40
C CYS A 47 6.23 -5.46 -4.67
N ALA A 48 6.90 -6.58 -4.97
CA ALA A 48 7.70 -6.73 -6.18
C ALA A 48 6.84 -6.65 -7.45
N ASP A 49 5.67 -7.29 -7.47
CA ASP A 49 4.70 -7.20 -8.58
C ASP A 49 4.27 -5.74 -8.84
N LEU A 50 3.97 -4.97 -7.78
CA LEU A 50 3.59 -3.57 -7.89
C LEU A 50 4.74 -2.72 -8.46
N LEU A 51 5.96 -2.88 -7.94
CA LEU A 51 7.13 -2.15 -8.43
C LEU A 51 7.44 -2.49 -9.89
N ALA A 52 7.33 -3.76 -10.27
CA ALA A 52 7.50 -4.20 -11.65
C ALA A 52 6.42 -3.61 -12.57
N ALA A 53 5.17 -3.51 -12.11
CA ALA A 53 4.10 -2.86 -12.86
C ALA A 53 4.33 -1.35 -13.00
N LEU A 54 4.84 -0.67 -11.97
CA LEU A 54 5.21 0.75 -12.03
C LEU A 54 6.35 0.99 -13.02
N ALA A 55 7.42 0.21 -12.94
CA ALA A 55 8.55 0.30 -13.87
C ALA A 55 8.13 0.06 -15.32
N ALA A 56 7.21 -0.88 -15.54
CA ALA A 56 6.63 -1.19 -16.85
C ALA A 56 5.53 -0.20 -17.30
N ARG A 57 5.22 0.84 -16.51
CA ARG A 57 4.12 1.81 -16.77
C ARG A 57 2.75 1.15 -16.97
N ARG A 58 2.50 0.03 -16.30
CA ARG A 58 1.22 -0.70 -16.30
C ARG A 58 0.27 -0.26 -15.19
N VAL A 59 0.69 0.68 -14.35
CA VAL A 59 -0.12 1.26 -13.28
C VAL A 59 -0.70 2.59 -13.75
N ARG A 60 -2.00 2.77 -13.59
CA ARG A 60 -2.68 4.04 -13.83
C ARG A 60 -2.58 4.91 -12.57
N CYS A 61 -1.98 6.07 -12.73
CA CYS A 61 -1.88 7.07 -11.67
C CYS A 61 -3.01 8.09 -11.80
N CYS A 62 -3.56 8.60 -10.69
CA CYS A 62 -4.39 9.80 -10.78
C CYS A 62 -3.53 11.01 -11.18
N ALA A 63 -4.12 11.97 -11.90
CA ALA A 63 -3.41 13.17 -12.36
C ALA A 63 -2.76 13.98 -11.22
N HIS A 64 -3.31 13.91 -10.01
CA HIS A 64 -2.81 14.62 -8.82
C HIS A 64 -1.46 14.11 -8.27
N LEU A 65 -0.96 12.97 -8.74
CA LEU A 65 0.37 12.49 -8.36
C LEU A 65 1.51 13.17 -9.14
N ALA A 66 1.19 13.91 -10.20
CA ALA A 66 2.14 14.74 -10.93
C ALA A 66 2.11 16.19 -10.41
N PRO A 67 3.21 16.96 -10.57
CA PRO A 67 4.49 16.60 -11.19
C PRO A 67 5.56 16.11 -10.21
N ALA A 68 5.29 16.01 -8.91
CA ALA A 68 6.29 15.71 -7.88
C ALA A 68 5.90 14.49 -7.03
N PRO A 69 6.87 13.71 -6.51
CA PRO A 69 6.61 12.62 -5.58
C PRO A 69 5.77 13.06 -4.39
N ARG A 70 4.74 12.27 -4.07
CA ARG A 70 3.83 12.44 -2.92
C ARG A 70 3.50 11.07 -2.36
N VAL A 71 2.90 11.05 -1.17
CA VAL A 71 2.32 9.81 -0.65
C VAL A 71 1.28 9.29 -1.63
N ALA A 72 1.47 8.04 -2.04
CA ALA A 72 0.60 7.36 -2.96
C ALA A 72 0.00 6.11 -2.30
N HIS A 73 -1.18 5.71 -2.74
CA HIS A 73 -1.97 4.63 -2.17
C HIS A 73 -2.26 3.61 -3.26
N ALA A 74 -2.08 2.34 -2.92
CA ALA A 74 -2.43 1.19 -3.73
C ALA A 74 -3.18 0.17 -2.86
N ALA A 75 -3.89 -0.76 -3.49
CA ALA A 75 -4.59 -1.84 -2.80
C ALA A 75 -4.44 -3.16 -3.55
N LEU A 76 -4.25 -4.27 -2.85
CA LEU A 76 -4.11 -5.58 -3.47
C LEU A 76 -5.38 -6.05 -4.18
N TRP A 77 -6.56 -5.73 -3.63
CA TRP A 77 -7.86 -6.02 -4.25
C TRP A 77 -8.17 -5.14 -5.47
N ARG A 78 -7.38 -4.10 -5.74
CA ARG A 78 -7.55 -3.20 -6.90
C ARG A 78 -6.24 -2.93 -7.62
N PRO A 79 -5.62 -3.96 -8.24
CA PRO A 79 -4.30 -3.86 -8.84
C PRO A 79 -4.29 -2.90 -10.03
N GLY A 80 -3.14 -2.29 -10.28
CA GLY A 80 -2.94 -1.39 -11.43
C GLY A 80 -3.45 0.03 -11.23
N LEU A 81 -3.87 0.42 -10.01
CA LEU A 81 -4.16 1.81 -9.64
C LEU A 81 -3.17 2.30 -8.59
N LEU A 82 -2.72 3.55 -8.75
CA LEU A 82 -1.93 4.27 -7.75
C LEU A 82 -2.50 5.68 -7.59
N LEU A 83 -2.99 6.00 -6.40
CA LEU A 83 -3.79 7.20 -6.16
C LEU A 83 -3.16 8.10 -5.10
N CYS A 84 -3.40 9.41 -5.16
CA CYS A 84 -3.06 10.31 -4.06
C CYS A 84 -4.07 10.16 -2.91
N SER A 85 -3.75 10.73 -1.75
CA SER A 85 -4.62 10.70 -0.56
C SER A 85 -6.03 11.27 -0.81
N ALA A 86 -6.19 12.24 -1.70
CA ALA A 86 -7.51 12.80 -2.02
C ALA A 86 -8.36 11.86 -2.90
N CYS A 87 -7.71 11.01 -3.70
CA CYS A 87 -8.39 10.06 -4.59
C CYS A 87 -8.53 8.65 -3.99
N VAL A 88 -8.02 8.42 -2.77
CA VAL A 88 -7.93 7.08 -2.16
C VAL A 88 -9.28 6.36 -2.07
N GLY A 89 -10.39 7.09 -1.97
CA GLY A 89 -11.74 6.52 -1.98
C GLY A 89 -12.07 5.72 -3.25
N LEU A 90 -11.38 5.96 -4.37
CA LEU A 90 -11.53 5.15 -5.58
C LEU A 90 -10.88 3.77 -5.45
N LEU A 91 -10.10 3.50 -4.40
CA LEU A 91 -9.65 2.15 -4.05
C LEU A 91 -10.66 1.38 -3.20
N ALA A 92 -11.85 1.93 -2.90
CA ALA A 92 -12.87 1.20 -2.16
C ALA A 92 -13.15 -0.17 -2.82
N ALA A 93 -13.10 -1.21 -2.00
CA ALA A 93 -13.49 -2.55 -2.40
C ALA A 93 -15.00 -2.59 -2.68
N ASP A 94 -15.41 -3.39 -3.65
CA ASP A 94 -16.82 -3.79 -3.74
C ASP A 94 -17.14 -4.82 -2.65
N PRO A 95 -18.42 -5.12 -2.37
CA PRO A 95 -18.77 -6.05 -1.29
C PRO A 95 -18.19 -7.47 -1.43
N VAL A 96 -17.84 -7.91 -2.65
CA VAL A 96 -17.24 -9.23 -2.85
C VAL A 96 -15.76 -9.17 -2.48
N GLU A 97 -15.02 -8.17 -2.95
CA GLU A 97 -13.62 -7.97 -2.59
C GLU A 97 -13.44 -7.62 -1.11
N ASP A 98 -14.36 -6.86 -0.51
CA ASP A 98 -14.33 -6.49 0.92
C ASP A 98 -14.48 -7.71 1.85
N ALA A 99 -14.97 -8.83 1.31
CA ALA A 99 -15.08 -10.11 1.97
C ALA A 99 -14.09 -11.16 1.42
N THR A 100 -13.13 -10.78 0.57
CA THR A 100 -12.18 -11.72 -0.04
C THR A 100 -10.77 -11.50 0.47
N CYS A 101 -10.12 -12.56 0.96
CA CYS A 101 -8.74 -12.48 1.44
C CYS A 101 -7.76 -12.25 0.27
N ASP A 102 -6.91 -11.24 0.35
CA ASP A 102 -5.92 -10.91 -0.69
C ASP A 102 -4.84 -11.97 -0.87
N ARG A 103 -4.59 -12.78 0.16
CA ARG A 103 -3.58 -13.85 0.11
C ARG A 103 -4.13 -15.14 -0.49
N CYS A 104 -5.20 -15.70 0.09
CA CYS A 104 -5.72 -17.01 -0.31
C CYS A 104 -6.98 -16.95 -1.20
N ARG A 105 -7.50 -15.74 -1.46
CA ARG A 105 -8.69 -15.46 -2.28
C ARG A 105 -9.98 -16.15 -1.81
N ARG A 106 -10.01 -16.67 -0.57
CA ARG A 106 -11.23 -17.22 0.04
C ARG A 106 -12.14 -16.08 0.47
N HIS A 107 -13.43 -16.24 0.19
CA HIS A 107 -14.48 -15.38 0.71
C HIS A 107 -14.77 -15.72 2.19
N VAL A 108 -14.80 -14.71 3.06
CA VAL A 108 -14.94 -14.86 4.51
C VAL A 108 -15.81 -13.74 5.08
N ARG A 109 -16.44 -13.98 6.23
CA ARG A 109 -17.30 -12.99 6.90
C ARG A 109 -16.54 -11.81 7.50
N ARG A 110 -15.23 -11.98 7.74
CA ARG A 110 -14.40 -10.96 8.39
C ARG A 110 -13.03 -10.94 7.75
N ILE A 111 -12.66 -9.74 7.29
CA ILE A 111 -11.32 -9.40 6.82
C ILE A 111 -10.61 -8.56 7.89
N LEU A 112 -9.33 -8.86 8.09
CA LEU A 112 -8.42 -8.11 8.93
C LEU A 112 -7.62 -7.18 8.01
N PRO A 113 -7.85 -5.86 8.05
CA PRO A 113 -7.13 -4.93 7.21
C PRO A 113 -5.68 -4.79 7.69
N GLY A 114 -4.78 -4.58 6.74
CA GLY A 114 -3.38 -4.26 6.98
C GLY A 114 -2.86 -3.28 5.95
N THR A 115 -1.72 -2.67 6.23
CA THR A 115 -1.07 -1.72 5.32
C THR A 115 0.43 -1.79 5.50
N VAL A 116 1.16 -1.78 4.40
CA VAL A 116 2.63 -1.72 4.38
C VAL A 116 3.10 -0.45 3.68
N ALA A 117 4.18 0.13 4.17
CA ALA A 117 4.86 1.26 3.51
C ALA A 117 6.02 0.76 2.65
N LEU A 118 5.97 1.05 1.34
CA LEU A 118 7.01 0.81 0.35
C LEU A 118 7.52 2.15 -0.19
N GLY A 119 8.52 2.72 0.48
CA GLY A 119 8.95 4.09 0.20
C GLY A 119 7.80 5.09 0.40
N PRO A 120 7.40 5.88 -0.62
CA PRO A 120 6.27 6.80 -0.54
C PRO A 120 4.90 6.12 -0.80
N ILE A 121 4.86 4.81 -1.06
CA ILE A 121 3.63 4.08 -1.38
C ILE A 121 3.09 3.39 -0.12
N LEU A 122 1.82 3.59 0.19
CA LEU A 122 1.06 2.80 1.16
C LEU A 122 0.25 1.75 0.39
N LEU A 123 0.53 0.47 0.64
CA LEU A 123 -0.15 -0.65 0.01
C LEU A 123 -1.09 -1.30 1.04
N ALA A 124 -2.39 -1.14 0.82
CA ALA A 124 -3.43 -1.75 1.64
C ALA A 124 -3.72 -3.19 1.20
N TYR A 125 -4.06 -4.03 2.18
CA TYR A 125 -4.45 -5.41 1.97
C TYR A 125 -5.44 -5.88 3.06
N GLY A 126 -6.19 -6.94 2.78
CA GLY A 126 -7.13 -7.58 3.68
C GLY A 126 -6.88 -9.08 3.79
N LEU A 127 -6.76 -9.61 5.01
CA LEU A 127 -6.52 -11.03 5.25
C LEU A 127 -7.67 -11.70 6.00
N CYS A 128 -7.93 -12.96 5.70
CA CYS A 128 -8.71 -13.80 6.60
C CYS A 128 -7.89 -14.14 7.86
N GLN A 129 -8.56 -14.51 8.94
CA GLN A 129 -7.92 -14.81 10.23
C GLN A 129 -6.77 -15.85 10.14
N PRO A 130 -6.90 -16.99 9.42
CA PRO A 130 -5.77 -17.92 9.26
C PRO A 130 -4.56 -17.29 8.57
N CYS A 131 -4.79 -16.54 7.48
CA CYS A 131 -3.69 -15.89 6.75
C CYS A 131 -3.03 -14.78 7.56
N ALA A 132 -3.78 -14.07 8.41
CA ALA A 132 -3.23 -13.05 9.30
C ALA A 132 -2.33 -13.68 10.38
N ALA A 133 -2.79 -14.76 11.03
CA ALA A 133 -2.01 -15.46 12.05
C ALA A 133 -0.69 -16.06 11.51
N GLU A 134 -0.64 -16.45 10.24
CA GLU A 134 0.59 -16.90 9.58
C GLU A 134 1.50 -15.74 9.13
N THR A 135 0.93 -14.54 8.94
CA THR A 135 1.67 -13.36 8.48
C THR A 135 2.39 -12.70 9.65
N ASP A 136 1.76 -12.69 10.81
CA ASP A 136 2.29 -12.19 12.07
C ASP A 136 1.97 -13.21 13.17
N PRO A 137 2.78 -14.29 13.28
CA PRO A 137 2.64 -15.23 14.37
C PRO A 137 3.06 -14.51 15.64
N ALA A 138 2.05 -14.13 16.45
CA ALA A 138 2.22 -13.49 17.75
C ALA A 138 3.31 -14.15 18.61
#